data_AF-A0A428NFP8-F1
#
_entry.id   AF-A0A428NFP8-F1
#
_cell.length_a   1.000
_cell.length_b   1.000
_cell.length_c   1.000
_cell.angle_alpha   90.00
_cell.angle_beta   90.00
_cell.angle_gamma   90.00
#
_symmetry.space_group_name_H-M   'P 1'
#
loop_
_entity.id
_entity.type
_entity.pdbx_description
1 polymer ?
#
loop_
_entity_poly.entity_id
_entity_poly.type
_entity_poly.pdbx_seq_one_letter_code
_entity_poly.pdbx_strand_id
1 'polypeptide(L)'
;MHPGDFLASPWRIKMIERIRRSTRDQREEWIRAAGYNLFQLQGDQVFIDLLTDSGTGAMSDRQWAALLLGDETYAGSSSFSLLHGKVKTLLGFPHILPVHQGRAAENVLFSVLVSRGNVVPGNSHFDTTRAHIEYRQATAVDCPLDNAFRIGEHHPFKGNVDLQKLKAVLDSENNNVPMIVVT
;
A
#
# COMPACT_ATOMS: atom_id res chain seq x y z
N MET A 1 1.61 24.95 -1.67
CA MET A 1 3.02 25.05 -2.10
C MET A 1 3.03 25.58 -3.51
N HIS A 2 3.87 26.57 -3.81
CA HIS A 2 4.05 27.01 -5.19
C HIS A 2 4.79 25.91 -5.98
N PRO A 3 4.46 25.68 -7.26
CA PRO A 3 5.27 24.83 -8.13
C PRO A 3 6.65 25.48 -8.29
N GLY A 4 7.68 24.94 -7.64
CA GLY A 4 9.05 25.47 -7.71
C GLY A 4 9.84 25.48 -6.41
N ASP A 5 9.19 25.33 -5.25
CA ASP A 5 9.89 25.30 -3.96
C ASP A 5 10.44 23.89 -3.68
N PHE A 6 11.66 23.62 -4.16
CA PHE A 6 12.40 22.44 -3.74
C PHE A 6 12.88 22.63 -2.29
N LEU A 7 12.28 21.88 -1.37
CA LEU A 7 12.69 21.89 0.03
C LEU A 7 14.00 21.13 0.20
N ALA A 8 14.91 21.68 1.01
CA ALA A 8 16.07 20.94 1.47
C ALA A 8 15.61 19.72 2.29
N SER A 9 16.22 18.56 2.04
CA SER A 9 15.89 17.34 2.79
C SER A 9 16.12 17.55 4.30
N PRO A 10 15.17 17.19 5.18
CA PRO A 10 15.31 17.32 6.63
C PRO A 10 16.20 16.21 7.24
N TRP A 11 17.12 15.65 6.45
CA TRP A 11 18.01 14.54 6.79
C TRP A 11 19.29 14.61 5.96
N ARG A 12 20.31 13.86 6.36
CA ARG A 12 21.58 13.70 5.63
C ARG A 12 21.78 12.24 5.23
N ILE A 13 22.41 12.01 4.08
CA ILE A 13 22.75 10.67 3.61
C ILE A 13 23.78 10.06 4.57
N LYS A 14 23.49 8.88 5.11
CA LYS A 14 24.38 8.12 6.00
C LYS A 14 24.98 6.87 5.34
N MET A 15 24.22 6.24 4.46
CA MET A 15 24.59 5.03 3.71
C MET A 15 24.14 5.21 2.25
N ILE A 16 24.86 4.61 1.31
CA ILE A 16 24.52 4.61 -0.11
C ILE A 16 24.46 3.19 -0.66
N GLU A 17 23.59 2.98 -1.63
CA GLU A 17 23.64 1.84 -2.54
C GLU A 17 24.23 2.31 -3.88
N ARG A 18 25.13 1.50 -4.46
CA ARG A 18 25.78 1.86 -5.72
C ARG A 18 24.86 1.49 -6.88
N ILE A 19 24.52 2.46 -7.71
CA ILE A 19 23.81 2.25 -8.97
C ILE A 19 24.77 2.32 -10.17
N ARG A 20 24.53 1.48 -11.18
CA ARG A 20 25.36 1.39 -12.39
C ARG A 20 24.79 2.28 -13.50
N ARG A 21 25.64 3.10 -14.12
CA ARG A 21 25.27 3.78 -15.36
C ARG A 21 25.40 2.84 -16.56
N SER A 22 24.35 2.74 -17.35
CA SER A 22 24.32 1.98 -18.61
C SER A 22 24.45 2.89 -19.83
N THR A 23 24.94 2.34 -20.93
CA THR A 23 24.85 3.00 -22.25
C THR A 23 23.46 2.82 -22.84
N ARG A 24 23.15 3.60 -23.89
CA ARG A 24 21.89 3.42 -24.63
C ARG A 24 21.81 2.04 -25.26
N ASP A 25 22.88 1.59 -25.91
CA ASP A 25 22.92 0.30 -26.62
C ASP A 25 22.66 -0.88 -25.67
N GLN A 26 23.25 -0.83 -24.47
CA GLN A 26 22.98 -1.82 -23.40
C GLN A 26 21.49 -1.87 -23.05
N ARG A 27 20.85 -0.70 -22.87
CA ARG A 27 19.42 -0.66 -22.55
C ARG A 27 18.56 -1.17 -23.69
N GLU A 28 18.91 -0.87 -24.94
CA GLU A 28 18.19 -1.38 -26.12
C GLU A 28 18.29 -2.90 -26.26
N GLU A 29 19.46 -3.48 -25.95
CA GLU A 29 19.64 -4.93 -25.90
C GLU A 29 18.82 -5.57 -24.78
N TRP A 30 18.92 -5.05 -23.55
CA TRP A 30 18.22 -5.59 -22.39
C TRP A 30 16.71 -5.51 -22.53
N ILE A 31 16.17 -4.38 -23.00
CA ILE A 31 14.72 -4.24 -23.15
C ILE A 31 14.17 -5.14 -24.26
N ARG A 32 14.94 -5.39 -25.32
CA ARG A 32 14.57 -6.35 -26.37
C ARG A 32 14.59 -7.78 -25.82
N ALA A 33 15.62 -8.15 -25.05
CA ALA A 33 15.74 -9.46 -24.41
C ALA A 33 14.63 -9.70 -23.38
N ALA A 34 14.19 -8.65 -22.67
CA ALA A 34 13.06 -8.66 -21.75
C ALA A 34 11.68 -8.67 -22.45
N GLY A 35 11.64 -8.76 -23.78
CA GLY A 35 10.38 -8.73 -24.54
C GLY A 35 9.62 -7.41 -24.37
N TYR A 36 10.35 -6.31 -24.18
CA TYR A 36 9.81 -4.98 -23.90
C TYR A 36 8.97 -4.87 -22.61
N ASN A 37 9.15 -5.83 -21.68
CA ASN A 37 8.49 -5.82 -20.37
C ASN A 37 9.48 -5.42 -19.27
N LEU A 38 9.24 -4.27 -18.63
CA LEU A 38 10.09 -3.76 -17.55
C LEU A 38 10.18 -4.70 -16.34
N PHE A 39 9.13 -5.49 -16.06
CA PHE A 39 9.12 -6.47 -14.97
C PHE A 39 10.13 -7.61 -15.16
N GLN A 40 10.70 -7.77 -16.35
CA GLN A 40 11.70 -8.79 -16.67
C GLN A 40 13.13 -8.24 -16.67
N LEU A 41 13.32 -6.94 -16.44
CA LEU A 41 14.64 -6.35 -16.28
C LEU A 41 15.26 -6.77 -14.94
N GLN A 42 16.58 -6.93 -14.93
CA GLN A 42 17.33 -7.16 -13.70
C GLN A 42 17.57 -5.82 -12.98
N GLY A 43 17.65 -5.84 -11.64
CA GLY A 43 17.81 -4.62 -10.85
C GLY A 43 19.06 -3.80 -11.21
N ASP A 44 20.18 -4.46 -11.55
CA ASP A 44 21.43 -3.80 -11.95
C ASP A 44 21.41 -3.20 -13.38
N GLN A 45 20.35 -3.49 -14.15
CA GLN A 45 20.09 -2.90 -15.47
C GLN A 45 19.29 -1.59 -15.36
N VAL A 46 18.69 -1.34 -14.19
CA VAL A 46 17.84 -0.18 -13.90
C VAL A 46 18.66 0.88 -13.17
N PHE A 47 18.70 2.11 -13.70
CA PHE A 47 19.46 3.20 -13.08
C PHE A 47 18.64 3.92 -11.99
N ILE A 48 17.36 4.18 -12.26
CA ILE A 48 16.40 4.74 -11.31
C ILE A 48 15.15 3.88 -11.42
N ASP A 49 14.78 3.23 -10.32
CA ASP A 49 13.60 2.38 -10.26
C ASP A 49 12.42 3.17 -9.72
N LEU A 50 11.37 3.28 -10.55
CA LEU A 50 10.10 3.93 -10.22
C LEU A 50 8.93 2.94 -10.33
N LEU A 51 9.21 1.64 -10.30
CA LEU A 51 8.19 0.59 -10.47
C LEU A 51 7.20 0.58 -9.30
N THR A 52 7.68 0.80 -8.08
CA THR A 52 6.87 0.84 -6.87
C THR A 52 7.56 1.58 -5.73
N ASP A 53 6.76 2.12 -4.82
CA ASP A 53 7.17 2.66 -3.53
C ASP A 53 7.10 1.61 -2.39
N SER A 54 6.65 0.39 -2.70
CA SER A 54 6.44 -0.68 -1.72
C SER A 54 7.76 -1.37 -1.34
N GLY A 55 8.26 -1.12 -0.13
CA GLY A 55 9.44 -1.80 0.41
C GLY A 55 10.79 -1.30 -0.15
N THR A 56 10.78 -0.27 -0.99
CA THR A 56 11.97 0.33 -1.65
C THR A 56 12.50 1.58 -0.93
N GLY A 57 11.95 1.91 0.23
CA GLY A 57 12.35 3.08 1.02
C GLY A 57 13.68 2.91 1.76
N ALA A 58 14.41 4.01 1.95
CA ALA A 58 15.63 4.04 2.75
C ALA A 58 15.31 4.12 4.26
N MET A 59 15.79 3.15 5.04
CA MET A 59 15.67 3.18 6.51
C MET A 59 16.66 4.17 7.14
N SER A 60 16.22 4.82 8.22
CA SER A 60 17.09 5.60 9.11
C SER A 60 18.07 4.71 9.88
N ASP A 61 19.10 5.33 10.43
CA ASP A 61 20.05 4.65 11.31
C ASP A 61 19.43 4.05 12.58
N ARG A 62 18.39 4.69 13.11
CA ARG A 62 17.62 4.17 14.26
C ARG A 62 16.84 2.91 13.90
N GLN A 63 16.30 2.82 12.68
CA GLN A 63 15.62 1.61 12.20
C GLN A 63 16.62 0.47 12.02
N TRP A 64 17.79 0.74 11.43
CA TRP A 64 18.88 -0.26 11.36
C TRP A 64 19.34 -0.73 12.75
N ALA A 65 19.49 0.18 13.71
CA ALA A 65 19.83 -0.17 15.08
C ALA A 65 18.74 -1.04 15.73
N ALA A 66 17.45 -0.75 15.48
CA ALA A 66 16.35 -1.56 16.00
C ALA A 66 16.36 -2.98 15.43
N LEU A 67 16.74 -3.18 14.16
CA LEU A 67 16.92 -4.52 13.59
C LEU A 67 18.02 -5.30 14.31
N LEU A 68 19.14 -4.67 14.64
CA LEU A 68 20.24 -5.32 15.36
C LEU A 68 19.90 -5.65 16.83
N LEU A 69 18.93 -4.95 17.41
CA LEU A 69 18.43 -5.18 18.77
C LEU A 69 17.17 -6.06 18.79
N GLY A 70 16.80 -6.67 17.65
CA GLY A 70 15.60 -7.48 17.50
C GLY A 70 15.52 -8.61 18.52
N ASP A 71 14.32 -8.81 19.07
CA ASP A 71 14.01 -9.90 19.98
C ASP A 71 13.25 -11.00 19.24
N GLU A 72 13.98 -12.05 18.89
CA GLU A 72 13.53 -13.21 18.10
C GLU A 72 12.80 -14.27 18.93
N THR A 73 12.39 -13.94 20.17
CA THR A 73 11.62 -14.86 21.01
C THR A 73 10.27 -15.19 20.38
N TYR A 74 9.96 -16.49 20.29
CA TYR A 74 8.75 -16.99 19.63
C TYR A 74 7.43 -16.46 20.22
N ALA A 75 7.36 -16.31 21.55
CA ALA A 75 6.20 -15.77 22.26
C ALA A 75 6.65 -14.80 23.35
N GLY A 76 6.03 -13.62 23.39
CA GLY A 76 6.38 -12.59 24.37
C GLY A 76 7.55 -11.68 23.97
N SER A 77 7.88 -11.58 22.68
CA SER A 77 8.91 -10.66 22.19
C SER A 77 8.68 -9.23 22.67
N SER A 78 9.74 -8.62 23.20
CA SER A 78 9.79 -7.20 23.54
C SER A 78 9.55 -6.30 22.33
N SER A 79 9.93 -6.75 21.13
CA SER A 79 9.67 -6.04 19.87
C SER A 79 8.16 -5.96 19.56
N PHE A 80 7.41 -7.04 19.83
CA PHE A 80 5.95 -7.01 19.74
C PHE A 80 5.33 -6.03 20.74
N SER A 81 5.81 -6.03 21.99
CA SER A 81 5.31 -5.12 23.03
C SER A 81 5.51 -3.65 22.64
N LEU A 82 6.66 -3.32 22.04
CA LEU A 82 6.94 -1.99 21.50
C LEU A 82 5.99 -1.63 20.36
N LEU A 83 5.77 -2.53 19.39
CA LEU A 83 4.85 -2.32 18.29
C LEU A 83 3.42 -2.08 18.79
N HIS A 84 2.93 -2.94 19.70
CA HIS A 84 1.59 -2.81 20.30
C HIS A 84 1.42 -1.48 21.02
N GLY A 85 2.38 -1.10 21.86
CA GLY A 85 2.37 0.19 22.55
C GLY A 85 2.31 1.39 21.58
N LYS A 86 3.04 1.32 20.46
CA LYS A 86 3.03 2.37 19.43
C LYS A 86 1.73 2.43 18.64
N VAL A 87 1.19 1.30 18.20
CA VAL A 87 -0.11 1.25 17.51
C VAL A 87 -1.21 1.80 18.43
N LYS A 88 -1.23 1.39 19.69
CA LYS A 88 -2.20 1.92 20.67
C LYS A 88 -2.05 3.43 20.87
N THR A 89 -0.82 3.95 20.93
CA THR A 89 -0.57 5.40 21.12
C THR A 89 -0.97 6.23 19.90
N LEU A 90 -0.67 5.74 18.69
CA LEU A 90 -0.89 6.49 17.45
C LEU A 90 -2.32 6.35 16.91
N LEU A 91 -2.89 5.15 16.98
CA LEU A 91 -4.17 4.80 16.35
C LEU A 91 -5.28 4.48 17.35
N GLY A 92 -4.96 4.29 18.64
CA GLY A 92 -5.96 3.97 19.67
C GLY A 92 -6.44 2.52 19.69
N PHE A 93 -5.99 1.66 18.77
CA PHE A 93 -6.46 0.27 18.71
C PHE A 93 -5.90 -0.59 19.86
N PRO A 94 -6.75 -1.26 20.65
CA PRO A 94 -6.32 -2.06 21.79
C PRO A 94 -5.75 -3.42 21.38
N HIS A 95 -6.11 -3.94 20.21
CA HIS A 95 -5.71 -5.23 19.69
C HIS A 95 -4.96 -5.06 18.38
N ILE A 96 -3.88 -5.83 18.21
CA ILE A 96 -3.13 -5.90 16.96
C ILE A 96 -2.80 -7.36 16.65
N LEU A 97 -2.66 -7.64 15.36
CA LEU A 97 -2.08 -8.88 14.86
C LEU A 97 -1.01 -8.51 13.82
N PRO A 98 0.29 -8.64 14.12
CA PRO A 98 1.33 -8.38 13.15
C PRO A 98 1.26 -9.41 12.02
N VAL A 99 1.48 -8.95 10.80
CA VAL A 99 1.58 -9.77 9.61
C VAL A 99 2.81 -9.35 8.82
N HIS A 100 3.26 -10.18 7.88
CA HIS A 100 4.47 -9.88 7.11
C HIS A 100 4.32 -8.69 6.15
N GLN A 101 3.10 -8.38 5.67
CA GLN A 101 2.81 -7.20 4.82
C GLN A 101 1.30 -6.95 4.67
N GLY A 102 0.92 -5.85 4.00
CA GLY A 102 -0.47 -5.40 3.85
C GLY A 102 -1.45 -6.47 3.34
N ARG A 103 -1.16 -7.13 2.22
CA ARG A 103 -2.06 -8.16 1.65
C ARG A 103 -2.35 -9.34 2.58
N ALA A 104 -1.43 -9.62 3.50
CA ALA A 104 -1.64 -10.67 4.48
C ALA A 104 -2.64 -10.25 5.58
N ALA A 105 -2.63 -8.97 5.97
CA ALA A 105 -3.63 -8.43 6.88
C ALA A 105 -5.02 -8.48 6.23
N GLU A 106 -5.12 -8.10 4.95
CA GLU A 106 -6.36 -8.20 4.16
C GLU A 106 -6.88 -9.64 4.15
N ASN A 107 -6.01 -10.61 3.85
CA ASN A 107 -6.42 -12.00 3.82
C ASN A 107 -6.93 -12.50 5.18
N VAL A 108 -6.24 -12.20 6.28
CA VAL A 108 -6.68 -12.60 7.62
C VAL A 108 -8.01 -11.93 7.97
N LEU A 109 -8.12 -10.62 7.82
CA LEU A 109 -9.32 -9.87 8.18
C LEU A 109 -10.53 -10.32 7.34
N PHE A 110 -10.35 -10.44 6.02
CA PHE A 110 -11.45 -10.81 5.12
C PHE A 110 -11.84 -12.27 5.26
N SER A 111 -10.94 -13.16 5.74
CA SER A 111 -11.33 -14.54 6.07
C SER A 111 -12.38 -14.64 7.18
N VAL A 112 -12.44 -13.61 8.04
CA VAL A 112 -13.39 -13.56 9.15
C VAL A 112 -14.63 -12.76 8.79
N LEU A 113 -14.47 -11.64 8.08
CA LEU A 113 -15.55 -10.68 7.85
C LEU A 113 -16.32 -10.89 6.53
N VAL A 114 -15.69 -11.47 5.51
CA VAL A 114 -16.28 -11.54 4.16
C VAL A 114 -16.71 -12.95 3.83
N SER A 115 -18.00 -13.09 3.54
CA SER A 115 -18.64 -14.33 3.09
C SER A 115 -19.05 -14.24 1.62
N ARG A 116 -19.27 -15.41 1.00
CA ARG A 116 -19.78 -15.51 -0.37
C ARG A 116 -21.04 -14.66 -0.54
N GLY A 117 -21.08 -13.88 -1.63
CA GLY A 117 -22.21 -13.03 -1.98
C GLY A 117 -22.24 -11.68 -1.27
N ASN A 118 -21.35 -11.42 -0.30
CA ASN A 118 -21.27 -10.10 0.33
C ASN A 118 -20.88 -9.02 -0.68
N VAL A 119 -21.26 -7.79 -0.36
CA VAL A 119 -20.85 -6.59 -1.08
C VAL A 119 -19.99 -5.73 -0.16
N VAL A 120 -18.81 -5.34 -0.62
CA VAL A 120 -17.86 -4.52 0.15
C VAL A 120 -17.65 -3.21 -0.61
N PRO A 121 -18.33 -2.12 -0.20
CA PRO A 121 -18.13 -0.82 -0.81
C PRO A 121 -16.89 -0.11 -0.25
N GLY A 122 -16.34 0.83 -1.02
CA GLY A 122 -15.21 1.67 -0.58
C GLY A 122 -15.04 2.91 -1.46
N ASN A 123 -14.12 3.83 -1.12
CA ASN A 123 -13.79 4.95 -2.02
C ASN A 123 -13.12 4.44 -3.30
N SER A 124 -12.11 3.58 -3.17
CA SER A 124 -11.47 2.85 -4.27
C SER A 124 -10.64 1.72 -3.69
N HIS A 125 -10.95 0.47 -4.04
CA HIS A 125 -10.18 -0.67 -3.57
C HIS A 125 -8.82 -0.74 -4.27
N PHE A 126 -7.76 -1.01 -3.50
CA PHE A 126 -6.47 -1.39 -4.07
C PHE A 126 -6.53 -2.80 -4.68
N ASP A 127 -5.64 -3.08 -5.63
CA ASP A 127 -5.65 -4.30 -6.44
C ASP A 127 -5.72 -5.59 -5.60
N THR A 128 -4.88 -5.71 -4.56
CA THR A 128 -4.88 -6.90 -3.69
C THR A 128 -6.09 -6.95 -2.78
N THR A 129 -6.60 -5.79 -2.34
CA THR A 129 -7.81 -5.69 -1.53
C THR A 129 -9.01 -6.24 -2.30
N ARG A 130 -9.21 -5.75 -3.53
CA ARG A 130 -10.25 -6.23 -4.45
C ARG A 130 -10.08 -7.73 -4.71
N ALA A 131 -8.86 -8.17 -5.03
CA ALA A 131 -8.58 -9.58 -5.28
C ALA A 131 -8.95 -10.48 -4.08
N HIS A 132 -8.67 -10.07 -2.84
CA HIS A 132 -9.02 -10.85 -1.66
C HIS A 132 -10.53 -10.89 -1.37
N ILE A 133 -11.28 -9.84 -1.72
CA ILE A 133 -12.75 -9.82 -1.65
C ILE A 133 -13.33 -10.75 -2.71
N GLU A 134 -12.93 -10.59 -3.97
CA GLU A 134 -13.48 -11.34 -5.11
C GLU A 134 -13.08 -12.82 -5.08
N TYR A 135 -11.88 -13.15 -4.58
CA TYR A 135 -11.47 -14.54 -4.33
C TYR A 135 -12.44 -15.28 -3.40
N ARG A 136 -13.13 -14.56 -2.49
CA ARG A 136 -14.14 -15.11 -1.59
C ARG A 136 -15.55 -15.13 -2.19
N GLN A 137 -15.67 -14.89 -3.50
CA GLN A 137 -16.95 -14.78 -4.20
C GLN A 137 -17.85 -13.67 -3.65
N ALA A 138 -17.24 -12.60 -3.12
CA ALA A 138 -17.90 -11.35 -2.76
C ALA A 138 -17.62 -10.29 -3.83
N THR A 139 -18.34 -9.17 -3.78
CA THR A 139 -18.23 -8.09 -4.77
C THR A 139 -17.65 -6.84 -4.14
N ALA A 140 -16.54 -6.33 -4.69
CA ALA A 140 -15.99 -5.04 -4.31
C ALA A 140 -16.60 -3.92 -5.16
N VAL A 141 -17.20 -2.91 -4.53
CA VAL A 141 -17.88 -1.80 -5.22
C VAL A 141 -17.17 -0.49 -4.89
N ASP A 142 -16.69 0.22 -5.91
CA ASP A 142 -16.04 1.52 -5.72
C ASP A 142 -17.08 2.65 -5.77
N CYS A 143 -17.00 3.56 -4.81
CA CYS A 143 -17.84 4.74 -4.65
C CYS A 143 -16.98 6.02 -4.63
N PRO A 144 -16.17 6.30 -5.67
CA PRO A 144 -15.38 7.52 -5.73
C PRO A 144 -16.26 8.72 -6.11
N LEU A 145 -15.78 9.93 -5.84
CA LEU A 145 -16.36 11.16 -6.39
C LEU A 145 -16.42 11.09 -7.93
N ASP A 146 -17.44 11.72 -8.54
CA ASP A 146 -17.57 11.80 -10.00
C ASP A 146 -16.36 12.44 -10.70
N ASN A 147 -15.66 13.34 -10.01
CA ASN A 147 -14.48 14.02 -10.52
C ASN A 147 -13.15 13.36 -10.10
N ALA A 148 -13.17 12.21 -9.40
CA ALA A 148 -11.96 11.54 -8.94
C ALA A 148 -10.97 11.26 -10.08
N PHE A 149 -11.49 10.87 -11.26
CA PHE A 149 -10.68 10.53 -12.44
C PHE A 149 -10.53 11.69 -13.43
N ARG A 150 -11.04 12.89 -13.11
CA ARG A 150 -10.88 14.08 -13.96
C ARG A 150 -9.53 14.73 -13.69
N ILE A 151 -8.50 14.29 -14.41
CA ILE A 151 -7.10 14.68 -14.17
C ILE A 151 -6.91 16.22 -14.13
N GLY A 152 -7.52 16.94 -15.08
CA GLY A 152 -7.37 18.40 -15.19
C GLY A 152 -8.19 19.23 -14.20
N GLU A 153 -9.12 18.61 -13.47
CA GLU A 153 -9.94 19.32 -12.48
C GLU A 153 -9.20 19.37 -11.14
N HIS A 154 -9.10 20.54 -10.51
CA HIS A 154 -8.51 20.61 -9.17
C HIS A 154 -9.58 20.34 -8.12
N HIS A 155 -9.34 19.37 -7.24
CA HIS A 155 -10.15 19.13 -6.06
C HIS A 155 -9.24 18.70 -4.90
N PRO A 156 -9.36 19.30 -3.70
CA PRO A 156 -8.41 19.06 -2.61
C PRO A 156 -8.45 17.63 -2.05
N PHE A 157 -9.57 16.92 -2.23
CA PHE A 157 -9.79 15.57 -1.69
C PHE A 157 -10.43 14.62 -2.73
N LYS A 158 -9.76 14.38 -3.86
CA LYS A 158 -10.28 13.49 -4.92
C LYS A 158 -10.50 12.03 -4.48
N GLY A 159 -9.86 11.61 -3.39
CA GLY A 159 -10.02 10.27 -2.81
C GLY A 159 -11.23 10.11 -1.88
N ASN A 160 -12.08 11.14 -1.72
CA ASN A 160 -13.26 11.02 -0.87
C ASN A 160 -14.23 9.94 -1.39
N VAL A 161 -14.90 9.29 -0.44
CA VAL A 161 -16.08 8.47 -0.73
C VAL A 161 -17.23 9.38 -1.16
N ASP A 162 -17.89 9.04 -2.26
CA ASP A 162 -19.18 9.62 -2.62
C ASP A 162 -20.28 9.02 -1.73
N LEU A 163 -20.81 9.82 -0.82
CA LEU A 163 -21.81 9.40 0.16
C LEU A 163 -23.14 9.01 -0.49
N GLN A 164 -23.49 9.57 -1.65
CA GLN A 164 -24.72 9.21 -2.35
C GLN A 164 -24.58 7.84 -2.99
N LYS A 165 -23.44 7.56 -3.63
CA LYS A 165 -23.15 6.23 -4.18
C LYS A 165 -23.06 5.17 -3.07
N LEU A 166 -22.35 5.48 -1.99
CA LEU A 166 -22.26 4.58 -0.84
C LEU A 166 -23.65 4.28 -0.27
N LYS A 167 -24.48 5.32 -0.07
CA LYS A 167 -25.85 5.15 0.41
C LYS A 167 -26.67 4.27 -0.53
N ALA A 168 -26.57 4.47 -1.84
CA ALA A 168 -27.29 3.65 -2.81
C ALA A 168 -26.91 2.16 -2.71
N VAL A 169 -25.62 1.85 -2.53
CA VAL A 169 -25.17 0.47 -2.30
C VAL A 169 -25.77 -0.09 -1.01
N LEU A 170 -25.65 0.64 0.11
CA LEU A 170 -26.16 0.19 1.41
C LEU A 170 -27.68 -0.02 1.41
N ASP A 171 -28.43 0.85 0.71
CA ASP A 171 -29.89 0.74 0.61
C ASP A 171 -30.32 -0.45 -0.28
N SER A 172 -29.52 -0.80 -1.30
CA SER A 172 -29.79 -1.95 -2.19
C SER A 172 -29.42 -3.30 -1.59
N GLU A 173 -28.49 -3.33 -0.64
CA GLU A 173 -27.92 -4.54 -0.07
C GLU A 173 -28.48 -4.81 1.33
N ASN A 174 -29.56 -5.60 1.41
CA ASN A 174 -30.30 -5.95 2.64
C ASN A 174 -29.42 -6.57 3.76
N ASN A 175 -28.66 -5.76 4.50
CA ASN A 175 -27.66 -6.17 5.50
C ASN A 175 -26.57 -7.12 4.97
N ASN A 176 -26.28 -7.05 3.67
CA ASN A 176 -25.27 -7.91 3.01
C ASN A 176 -23.87 -7.25 2.91
N VAL A 177 -23.69 -6.12 3.59
CA VAL A 177 -22.43 -5.35 3.61
C VAL A 177 -21.74 -5.55 4.96
N PRO A 178 -20.66 -6.36 5.03
CA PRO A 178 -20.00 -6.66 6.31
C PRO A 178 -19.09 -5.52 6.79
N MET A 179 -18.60 -4.69 5.88
CA MET A 179 -17.70 -3.57 6.17
C MET A 179 -17.64 -2.61 4.98
N ILE A 180 -17.09 -1.41 5.23
CA ILE A 180 -16.76 -0.40 4.23
C ILE A 180 -15.24 -0.21 4.26
N VAL A 181 -14.59 -0.23 3.10
CA VAL A 181 -13.14 -0.03 2.98
C VAL A 181 -12.85 1.43 2.59
N VAL A 182 -12.22 2.18 3.48
CA VAL A 182 -11.76 3.55 3.18
C VAL A 182 -10.24 3.51 3.10
N THR A 183 -9.73 3.78 1.90
CA THR A 183 -8.29 3.78 1.57
C THR A 183 -7.74 5.20 1.61
#